data_AF-A0A1G5S199-F1
#
_entry.id   AF-A0A1G5S199-F1
#
_cell.length_a   1.000
_cell.length_b   1.000
_cell.length_c   1.000
_cell.angle_alpha   90.00
_cell.angle_beta   90.00
_cell.angle_gamma   90.00
#
_symmetry.space_group_name_H-M   'P 1'
#
loop_
_entity.id
_entity.type
_entity.pdbx_description
1 polymer ?
#
loop_
_entity_poly.entity_id
_entity_poly.type
_entity_poly.pdbx_seq_one_letter_code
_entity_poly.pdbx_strand_id
1 'polypeptide(L)'
;MNIRLIDRDVLIGLCATIIGLFMYNEADKLNAQASIFPKVILGIFIILSVLLLFQGIRKSIKNKYVQSSNTKMSISDLKIPFIMFLFILLYVILLDKLGFYISTAIFIPIVMLFYKDNNMIKIITTTFGTILFIVNFHKKM
;
A
#
# COMPACT_ATOMS: atom_id res chain seq x y z
N MET A 1 21.29 -29.10 -8.18
CA MET A 1 20.75 -27.73 -8.30
C MET A 1 20.27 -27.29 -6.92
N ASN A 2 21.07 -26.49 -6.20
CA ASN A 2 20.86 -26.20 -4.78
C ASN A 2 19.90 -25.01 -4.64
N ILE A 3 18.67 -25.24 -4.18
CA ILE A 3 17.55 -24.26 -4.15
C ILE A 3 17.74 -23.18 -3.05
N ARG A 4 18.88 -23.17 -2.34
CA ARG A 4 19.07 -22.38 -1.11
C ARG A 4 19.46 -20.91 -1.31
N LEU A 5 19.44 -20.40 -2.54
CA LEU A 5 20.14 -19.16 -2.89
C LEU A 5 19.31 -18.24 -3.80
N ILE A 6 17.99 -18.29 -3.65
CA ILE A 6 17.11 -17.30 -4.28
C ILE A 6 17.22 -16.01 -3.47
N ASP A 7 17.64 -14.92 -4.12
CA ASP A 7 17.68 -13.59 -3.51
C ASP A 7 16.27 -13.20 -3.03
N ARG A 8 16.16 -12.61 -1.83
CA ARG A 8 14.87 -12.18 -1.26
C ARG A 8 14.13 -11.22 -2.19
N ASP A 9 14.86 -10.45 -2.99
CA ASP A 9 14.31 -9.56 -4.00
C ASP A 9 13.48 -10.33 -5.04
N VAL A 10 13.87 -11.56 -5.38
CA VAL A 10 13.10 -12.43 -6.29
C VAL A 10 11.77 -12.83 -5.66
N LEU A 11 11.79 -13.25 -4.39
CA LEU A 11 10.57 -13.67 -3.71
C LEU A 11 9.60 -12.49 -3.51
N ILE A 12 10.11 -11.33 -3.08
CA ILE A 12 9.31 -10.12 -2.89
C ILE A 12 8.75 -9.63 -4.22
N GLY A 13 9.59 -9.57 -5.25
CA GLY A 13 9.16 -9.19 -6.60
C GLY A 13 8.08 -10.12 -7.13
N LEU A 14 8.23 -11.44 -6.97
CA LEU A 14 7.26 -12.45 -7.43
C LEU A 14 5.90 -12.23 -6.76
N CYS A 15 5.90 -12.15 -5.43
CA CYS A 15 4.68 -11.93 -4.65
C CYS A 15 4.02 -10.59 -5.04
N ALA A 16 4.80 -9.52 -5.16
CA ALA A 16 4.30 -8.21 -5.55
C ALA A 16 3.69 -8.21 -6.96
N THR A 17 4.31 -8.89 -7.92
CA THR A 17 3.76 -9.02 -9.29
C THR A 17 2.45 -9.80 -9.29
N ILE A 18 2.38 -10.94 -8.58
CA ILE A 18 1.15 -11.75 -8.50
C ILE A 18 0.01 -10.95 -7.85
N ILE A 19 0.28 -10.31 -6.71
CA ILE A 19 -0.71 -9.47 -6.00
C ILE A 19 -1.13 -8.28 -6.88
N GLY A 20 -0.17 -7.63 -7.55
CA GLY A 20 -0.43 -6.51 -8.44
C GLY A 20 -1.36 -6.89 -9.59
N LEU A 21 -1.10 -8.02 -10.26
CA LEU A 21 -1.95 -8.54 -11.34
C LEU A 21 -3.35 -8.89 -10.84
N PHE A 22 -3.45 -9.55 -9.69
CA PHE A 22 -4.74 -9.86 -9.08
C PHE A 22 -5.55 -8.60 -8.78
N MET A 23 -4.93 -7.60 -8.13
CA MET A 23 -5.57 -6.32 -7.82
C MET A 23 -5.92 -5.52 -9.06
N TYR A 24 -5.13 -5.61 -10.14
CA TYR A 24 -5.44 -4.96 -11.40
C TYR A 24 -6.74 -5.49 -12.01
N ASN A 25 -6.96 -6.81 -11.96
CA ASN A 25 -8.20 -7.43 -12.40
C ASN A 25 -9.38 -7.06 -11.48
N GLU A 26 -9.16 -6.94 -10.18
CA GLU A 26 -10.21 -6.47 -9.25
C GLU A 26 -10.62 -5.02 -9.54
N ALA A 27 -9.71 -4.18 -10.04
CA ALA A 27 -10.03 -2.81 -10.43
C ALA A 27 -11.01 -2.73 -11.62
N ASP A 28 -11.18 -3.79 -12.41
CA ASP A 28 -12.19 -3.85 -13.48
C ASP A 28 -13.63 -3.88 -12.95
N LYS A 29 -13.83 -4.30 -11.70
CA LYS A 29 -15.16 -4.32 -11.07
C LYS A 29 -15.65 -2.92 -10.67
N LEU A 30 -14.77 -1.92 -10.70
CA LEU A 30 -15.11 -0.53 -10.44
C LEU A 30 -15.78 0.10 -11.66
N ASN A 31 -16.56 1.16 -11.46
CA ASN A 31 -17.08 1.98 -12.55
C ASN A 31 -15.92 2.44 -13.46
N ALA A 32 -16.15 2.49 -14.78
CA ALA A 32 -15.19 2.92 -15.79
C ALA A 32 -14.35 4.14 -15.37
N GLN A 33 -14.97 5.21 -14.87
CA GLN A 33 -14.24 6.41 -14.43
C GLN A 33 -13.40 6.17 -13.16
N ALA A 34 -13.94 5.42 -12.19
CA ALA A 34 -13.26 5.12 -10.92
C ALA A 34 -12.11 4.12 -11.09
N SER A 35 -12.16 3.27 -12.12
CA SER A 35 -11.15 2.24 -12.39
C SER A 35 -9.83 2.80 -12.94
N ILE A 36 -9.85 3.99 -13.56
CA ILE A 36 -8.69 4.57 -14.26
C ILE A 36 -7.51 4.77 -13.30
N PHE A 37 -7.76 5.44 -12.17
CA PHE A 37 -6.70 5.79 -11.23
C PHE A 37 -6.04 4.55 -10.59
N PRO A 38 -6.80 3.59 -10.00
CA PRO A 38 -6.23 2.34 -9.50
C PRO A 38 -5.43 1.59 -10.56
N LYS A 39 -5.94 1.47 -11.80
CA LYS A 39 -5.24 0.75 -12.87
C LYS A 39 -3.92 1.40 -13.26
N VAL A 40 -3.86 2.73 -13.35
CA VAL A 40 -2.60 3.43 -13.65
C VAL A 40 -1.55 3.17 -12.57
N ILE A 41 -1.93 3.29 -11.30
CA ILE A 41 -1.01 3.03 -10.17
C ILE A 41 -0.59 1.57 -10.15
N LEU A 42 -1.54 0.64 -10.29
CA LEU A 42 -1.27 -0.79 -10.29
C LEU A 42 -0.41 -1.20 -11.49
N GLY A 43 -0.60 -0.58 -12.66
CA GLY A 43 0.24 -0.78 -13.82
C GLY A 43 1.70 -0.38 -13.56
N ILE A 44 1.93 0.80 -12.99
CA ILE A 44 3.27 1.26 -12.60
C ILE A 44 3.86 0.32 -11.53
N PHE A 45 3.07 -0.08 -10.54
CA PHE A 45 3.48 -0.99 -9.48
C PHE A 45 3.90 -2.36 -10.03
N ILE A 46 3.13 -2.93 -10.97
CA ILE A 46 3.46 -4.19 -11.65
C ILE A 46 4.77 -4.04 -12.40
N ILE A 47 4.96 -2.97 -13.19
CA ILE A 47 6.21 -2.73 -13.92
C ILE A 47 7.40 -2.68 -12.96
N LEU A 48 7.30 -1.92 -11.86
CA LEU A 48 8.35 -1.84 -10.85
C LEU A 48 8.63 -3.19 -10.19
N SER A 49 7.59 -3.98 -9.88
CA SER A 49 7.74 -5.32 -9.29
C SER A 49 8.43 -6.30 -10.24
N VAL A 50 8.13 -6.24 -11.54
CA VAL A 50 8.77 -7.05 -12.58
C VAL A 50 10.23 -6.64 -12.76
N LEU A 51 10.54 -5.34 -12.73
CA LEU A 51 11.93 -4.88 -12.74
C LEU A 51 12.70 -5.37 -11.51
N LEU A 52 12.09 -5.35 -10.32
CA LEU A 52 12.69 -5.88 -9.09
C LEU A 52 12.96 -7.39 -9.20
N LEU A 53 12.01 -8.16 -9.75
CA LEU A 53 12.18 -9.58 -10.08
C LEU A 53 13.40 -9.82 -10.97
N PHE A 54 13.49 -9.12 -12.10
CA PHE A 54 14.61 -9.26 -13.03
C PHE A 54 15.95 -8.91 -12.37
N GLN A 55 15.98 -7.87 -11.54
CA GLN A 55 17.18 -7.51 -10.77
C GLN A 55 17.56 -8.61 -9.78
N GLY A 56 16.61 -9.16 -9.03
CA GLY A 56 16.85 -10.26 -8.09
C GLY A 56 17.36 -11.53 -8.78
N ILE A 57 16.79 -11.87 -9.94
CA ILE A 57 17.22 -13.03 -10.75
C ILE A 57 18.65 -12.80 -11.26
N ARG A 58 18.94 -11.62 -11.82
CA ARG A 58 20.28 -11.26 -12.30
C ARG A 58 21.33 -11.28 -11.19
N LYS A 59 20.99 -10.84 -9.97
CA LYS A 59 21.85 -10.92 -8.79
C LYS A 59 22.11 -12.38 -8.39
N SER A 60 21.07 -13.21 -8.38
CA SER A 60 21.15 -14.64 -8.03
C SER A 60 22.02 -15.42 -9.02
N ILE A 61 21.90 -15.15 -10.33
CA ILE A 61 22.67 -15.85 -11.38
C ILE A 61 24.15 -15.44 -11.37
N LYS A 62 24.48 -14.16 -11.12
CA LYS A 62 25.87 -13.68 -11.19
C LYS A 62 26.76 -14.18 -10.05
N ASN A 63 26.28 -15.02 -9.12
CA ASN A 63 27.03 -15.49 -7.95
C ASN A 63 27.81 -14.37 -7.24
N LYS A 64 27.33 -13.12 -7.32
CA LYS A 64 27.85 -12.01 -6.52
C LYS A 64 27.30 -12.19 -5.11
N TYR A 65 27.86 -13.16 -4.40
CA TYR A 65 27.83 -13.28 -2.95
C TYR A 65 28.68 -12.19 -2.31
N VAL A 66 28.42 -10.93 -2.64
CA VAL A 66 29.03 -9.82 -1.91
C VAL A 66 28.02 -8.68 -1.88
N GLN A 67 27.34 -8.60 -0.72
CA GLN A 67 26.82 -7.38 -0.09
C GLN A 67 26.25 -6.30 -1.03
N SER A 68 24.93 -6.24 -1.16
CA SER A 68 24.24 -4.93 -1.24
C SER A 68 22.73 -5.02 -0.92
N SER A 69 22.39 -5.67 0.19
CA SER A 69 21.19 -5.33 0.96
C SER A 69 21.43 -5.73 2.41
N ASN A 70 22.40 -5.06 3.04
CA ASN A 70 22.72 -5.23 4.46
C ASN A 70 21.59 -4.74 5.40
N THR A 71 20.43 -4.38 4.89
CA THR A 71 19.20 -4.31 5.67
C THR A 71 18.67 -5.72 5.83
N LYS A 72 19.23 -6.47 6.79
CA LYS A 72 18.53 -7.64 7.35
C LYS A 72 17.20 -7.12 7.90
N MET A 73 16.15 -7.19 7.08
CA MET A 73 14.81 -6.83 7.53
C MET A 73 14.45 -7.79 8.65
N SER A 74 14.41 -7.23 9.85
CA SER A 74 14.00 -7.94 11.05
C SER A 74 12.48 -8.03 11.05
N ILE A 75 11.93 -9.06 11.67
CA ILE A 75 10.48 -9.19 11.89
C ILE A 75 9.94 -7.96 12.63
N SER A 76 10.79 -7.25 13.40
CA SER A 76 10.46 -5.96 14.01
C SER A 76 10.09 -4.89 12.99
N ASP A 77 10.69 -4.91 11.81
CA ASP A 77 10.51 -3.87 10.78
C ASP A 77 9.16 -4.06 10.05
N LEU A 78 8.61 -5.27 10.10
CA LEU A 78 7.28 -5.60 9.57
C LEU A 78 6.15 -5.21 10.53
N LYS A 79 6.44 -4.86 11.79
CA LYS A 79 5.40 -4.49 12.77
C LYS A 79 4.58 -3.29 12.32
N ILE A 80 5.24 -2.23 11.87
CA ILE A 80 4.55 -0.98 11.48
C ILE A 80 3.67 -1.21 10.24
N PRO A 81 4.17 -1.80 9.13
CA PRO A 81 3.32 -2.14 7.98
C PRO A 81 2.13 -3.04 8.35
N PHE A 82 2.33 -4.02 9.23
CA PHE A 82 1.27 -4.93 9.65
C PHE A 82 0.19 -4.24 10.49
N ILE A 83 0.60 -3.34 11.40
CA ILE A 83 -0.35 -2.51 12.17
C ILE A 83 -1.15 -1.60 11.23
N MET A 84 -0.49 -0.99 10.23
CA MET A 84 -1.19 -0.18 9.23
C MET A 84 -2.17 -1.00 8.39
N PHE A 85 -1.80 -2.22 8.02
CA PHE A 85 -2.71 -3.13 7.34
C PHE A 85 -3.95 -3.43 8.20
N LEU A 86 -3.77 -3.65 9.51
CA LEU A 86 -4.88 -3.84 10.44
C LEU A 86 -5.78 -2.60 10.53
N PHE A 87 -5.21 -1.40 10.54
CA PHE A 87 -5.99 -0.16 10.48
C PHE A 87 -6.82 -0.04 9.20
N ILE A 88 -6.26 -0.43 8.05
CA ILE A 88 -7.00 -0.43 6.77
C ILE A 88 -8.16 -1.43 6.82
N LEU A 89 -7.94 -2.64 7.34
CA LEU A 89 -9.02 -3.63 7.52
C LEU A 89 -10.14 -3.09 8.42
N LEU A 90 -9.76 -2.47 9.54
CA LEU A 90 -10.71 -1.83 10.45
C LEU A 90 -11.50 -0.74 9.72
N TYR A 91 -10.83 0.11 8.94
CA TYR A 91 -11.47 1.15 8.15
C TYR A 91 -12.47 0.60 7.14
N VAL A 92 -12.17 -0.48 6.44
CA VAL A 92 -13.11 -1.14 5.52
C VAL A 92 -14.37 -1.62 6.26
N ILE A 93 -14.23 -2.17 7.47
CA ILE A 93 -15.37 -2.56 8.31
C ILE A 93 -16.19 -1.35 8.75
N LEU A 94 -15.54 -0.23 9.09
CA LEU A 94 -16.23 1.02 9.43
C LEU A 94 -16.99 1.56 8.22
N LEU A 95 -16.41 1.51 7.02
CA LEU A 95 -17.06 1.99 5.79
C LEU A 95 -18.41 1.31 5.55
N ASP A 96 -18.49 -0.01 5.77
CA ASP A 96 -19.72 -0.77 5.60
C ASP A 96 -20.79 -0.40 6.65
N LYS A 97 -20.38 -0.14 7.90
CA LYS A 97 -21.30 0.13 9.02
C LYS A 97 -21.73 1.59 9.17
N LEU A 98 -20.80 2.52 8.96
CA LEU A 98 -20.95 3.95 9.28
C LEU A 98 -20.94 4.83 8.01
N GLY A 99 -20.60 4.26 6.86
CA GLY A 99 -20.45 4.99 5.62
C GLY A 99 -19.15 5.80 5.55
N PHE A 100 -18.90 6.41 4.39
CA PHE A 100 -17.63 7.04 4.06
C PHE A 100 -17.24 8.20 4.98
N TYR A 101 -18.14 9.16 5.21
CA TYR A 101 -17.81 10.40 5.92
C TYR A 101 -17.46 10.17 7.39
N ILE A 102 -18.27 9.39 8.11
CA ILE A 102 -18.06 9.11 9.54
C ILE A 102 -16.80 8.24 9.71
N SER A 103 -16.62 7.23 8.87
CA SER A 103 -15.43 6.37 8.92
C SER A 103 -14.15 7.16 8.69
N THR A 104 -14.16 8.08 7.73
CA THR A 104 -13.00 8.94 7.42
C THR A 104 -12.70 9.90 8.57
N ALA A 105 -13.74 10.48 9.18
CA ALA A 105 -13.61 11.38 10.33
C ALA A 105 -12.97 10.72 11.56
N ILE A 106 -13.16 9.40 11.71
CA ILE A 106 -12.57 8.60 12.78
C ILE A 106 -11.18 8.10 12.39
N PHE A 107 -11.01 7.63 11.15
CA PHE A 107 -9.77 7.03 10.67
C PHE A 107 -8.60 8.00 10.64
N ILE A 108 -8.80 9.23 10.14
CA ILE A 108 -7.73 10.23 10.01
C ILE A 108 -7.10 10.56 11.38
N PRO A 109 -7.86 10.94 12.42
CA PRO A 109 -7.31 11.17 13.75
C PRO A 109 -6.58 9.96 14.34
N ILE A 110 -7.15 8.76 14.21
CA ILE A 110 -6.55 7.54 14.76
C ILE A 110 -5.17 7.29 14.14
N VAL A 111 -5.05 7.39 12.81
CA VAL A 111 -3.79 7.19 12.11
C VAL A 111 -2.79 8.30 12.46
N MET A 112 -3.21 9.56 12.52
CA MET A 112 -2.32 10.67 12.90
C MET A 112 -1.76 10.52 14.33
N LEU A 113 -2.61 10.13 15.27
CA LEU A 113 -2.20 9.85 16.65
C LEU A 113 -1.25 8.64 16.71
N PHE A 114 -1.47 7.62 15.89
CA PHE A 114 -0.57 6.47 15.77
C PHE A 114 0.83 6.88 15.27
N TYR A 115 0.89 7.80 14.30
CA TYR A 115 2.14 8.41 13.84
C TYR A 115 2.72 9.46 14.80
N LYS A 116 2.12 9.62 15.99
CA LYS A 116 2.53 10.58 17.04
C LYS A 116 2.49 12.04 16.61
N ASP A 117 1.70 12.39 15.59
CA ASP A 117 1.41 13.80 15.31
C ASP A 117 0.33 14.28 16.28
N ASN A 118 0.77 14.78 17.45
CA ASN A 118 -0.12 15.20 18.54
C ASN A 118 -0.63 16.63 18.39
N ASN A 119 -0.38 17.29 17.25
CA ASN A 119 -0.85 18.65 17.04
C ASN A 119 -2.35 18.64 16.71
N MET A 120 -3.18 18.89 17.73
CA MET A 120 -4.64 18.88 17.62
C MET A 120 -5.17 19.82 16.53
N ILE A 121 -4.50 20.95 16.29
CA ILE A 121 -4.90 21.88 15.21
C ILE A 121 -4.72 21.19 13.87
N LYS A 122 -3.59 20.52 13.63
CA LYS A 122 -3.36 19.79 12.37
C LYS A 122 -4.36 18.66 12.19
N ILE A 123 -4.66 17.89 13.23
CA ILE A 123 -5.63 16.79 13.16
C ILE A 123 -7.01 17.31 12.75
N ILE A 124 -7.48 18.37 13.41
CA ILE A 124 -8.79 18.96 13.13
C ILE A 124 -8.79 19.55 11.71
N THR A 125 -7.79 20.36 11.36
CA THR A 125 -7.72 21.01 10.04
C THR A 125 -7.65 19.99 8.90
N THR A 126 -6.88 18.91 9.05
CA THR A 126 -6.78 17.88 8.02
C THR A 126 -8.08 17.07 7.91
N THR A 127 -8.65 16.65 9.04
CA THR A 127 -9.91 15.89 9.03
C THR A 127 -11.06 16.71 8.42
N PHE A 128 -11.25 17.95 8.86
CA PHE A 128 -12.27 18.84 8.30
C PHE A 128 -11.97 19.20 6.85
N GLY A 129 -10.71 19.52 6.52
CA GLY A 129 -10.30 19.88 5.18
C GLY A 129 -10.56 18.77 4.17
N THR A 130 -10.23 17.53 4.51
CA THR A 130 -10.48 16.36 3.66
C THR A 130 -11.98 16.13 3.46
N ILE A 131 -12.78 16.14 4.53
CA ILE A 131 -14.24 15.93 4.42
C ILE A 131 -14.89 17.04 3.59
N LEU A 132 -14.56 18.29 3.88
CA LEU A 132 -15.13 19.45 3.17
C LEU A 132 -14.75 19.44 1.69
N PHE A 133 -13.51 19.11 1.36
CA PHE A 133 -13.08 18.96 -0.02
C PHE A 133 -13.90 17.90 -0.76
N ILE A 134 -14.07 16.72 -0.16
CA ILE A 134 -14.80 15.61 -0.78
C ILE A 134 -16.28 15.94 -0.95
N VAL A 135 -16.92 16.57 0.04
CA VAL A 135 -18.32 17.00 -0.08
C VAL A 135 -18.50 17.99 -1.23
N ASN A 136 -17.60 18.97 -1.35
CA ASN A 136 -17.65 19.95 -2.45
C ASN A 136 -17.40 19.31 -3.82
N PHE A 137 -16.53 18.31 -3.88
CA PHE A 137 -16.22 17.61 -5.12
C PHE A 137 -17.37 16.69 -5.56
N HIS A 138 -17.96 15.95 -4.62
CA HIS A 138 -19.11 15.07 -4.87
C HIS A 138 -20.33 15.86 -5.35
N LYS A 139 -20.54 17.08 -4.84
CA LYS A 139 -21.64 17.96 -5.26
C LYS A 139 -21.46 18.54 -6.68
N LYS A 140 -20.24 18.51 -7.22
CA LYS A 140 -19.88 19.09 -8.52
C LYS A 140 -19.91 18.09 -9.68
N MET A 141 -19.96 16.79 -9.38
CA MET A 141 -20.20 15.71 -10.36
C MET A 141 -21.68 15.38 -10.43
#